data_AF-A0A0E2AZ03-F1
#
_entry.id   AF-A0A0E2AZ03-F1
#
_cell.length_a   1.000
_cell.length_b   1.000
_cell.length_c   1.000
_cell.angle_alpha   90.00
_cell.angle_beta   90.00
_cell.angle_gamma   90.00
#
_symmetry.space_group_name_H-M   'P 1'
#
loop_
_entity.id
_entity.type
_entity.pdbx_description
1 polymer ?
#
loop_
_entity_poly.entity_id
_entity_poly.type
_entity_poly.pdbx_seq_one_letter_code
_entity_poly.pdbx_strand_id
1 'polypeptide(L)'
;MTLIRVMLQKYYELCRELHSAGGPEGHGLLFEEIIFFEQDILSKYLLPPTLENRTILWVDNPFAVSEKMIERCLVNLEKAMKSYTQQPRLAILTEAVTKADANPFEFLPRIGIATHSYTIFLFEKKLICGQESVADVLSEMLLAENHLQELGLLENGEEGSKQNYLRYTSLKELPFRYLDDFLYTKGKDFSYIHLLELDLIKDKIWELTHDSNGDRLPELDDKLWIVNILHTYRKSYQLYILFEYWYARRKIPDYLKELFFIDKRLNGQLFEHYIGTLLEFIFCYRLIPTRLTGDLGIDLILQPDFELLKRHGILFDHGATYQVFVQTKFYDPQKKANLDKADWIQFCQLIREYSKVNYAGNVGLFIYTKTLDRQRKEELMTYGFPDCFLIDLNDLQNIIQKSLKILKTLEQLASNKLENISISLNVCEQIREELLGYFFLHEKDKFALKFLFQNIQIL
;
A
#
# COMPACT_ATOMS: atom_id res chain seq x y z
N MET A 1 49.71 -11.43 18.96
CA MET A 1 49.44 -11.07 20.37
C MET A 1 49.50 -9.56 20.63
N THR A 2 50.50 -8.82 20.12
CA THR A 2 50.67 -7.38 20.39
C THR A 2 49.47 -6.51 19.95
N LEU A 3 48.83 -6.82 18.81
CA LEU A 3 47.69 -6.05 18.29
C LEU A 3 46.42 -6.17 19.16
N ILE A 4 46.07 -7.37 19.63
CA ILE A 4 44.91 -7.59 20.50
C ILE A 4 45.07 -6.91 21.85
N ARG A 5 46.30 -6.92 22.38
CA ARG A 5 46.61 -6.22 23.62
C ARG A 5 46.33 -4.71 23.49
N VAL A 6 46.73 -4.11 22.37
CA VAL A 6 46.44 -2.69 22.07
C VAL A 6 44.93 -2.46 21.94
N MET A 7 44.19 -3.38 21.30
CA MET A 7 42.73 -3.30 21.24
C MET A 7 42.11 -3.34 22.64
N LEU A 8 42.48 -4.30 23.50
CA LEU A 8 41.96 -4.38 24.87
C LEU A 8 42.27 -3.11 25.68
N GLN A 9 43.46 -2.53 25.54
CA GLN A 9 43.80 -1.27 26.19
C GLN A 9 42.88 -0.13 25.72
N LYS A 10 42.66 -0.02 24.41
CA LYS A 10 41.75 0.98 23.83
C LYS A 10 40.30 0.76 24.25
N TYR A 11 39.84 -0.49 24.28
CA TYR A 11 38.52 -0.86 24.80
C TYR A 11 38.32 -0.37 26.23
N TYR A 12 39.28 -0.64 27.12
CA TYR A 12 39.20 -0.19 28.51
C TYR A 12 39.30 1.33 28.67
N GLU A 13 40.04 2.02 27.78
CA GLU A 13 40.02 3.48 27.71
C GLU A 13 38.62 4.02 27.38
N LEU A 14 37.97 3.46 26.35
CA LEU A 14 36.61 3.86 25.97
C LEU A 14 35.62 3.57 27.11
N CYS A 15 35.75 2.44 27.80
CA CYS A 15 34.92 2.14 28.98
C CYS A 15 35.11 3.15 30.12
N ARG A 16 36.33 3.65 30.35
CA ARG A 16 36.59 4.73 31.34
C ARG A 16 35.94 6.04 30.90
N GLU A 17 36.04 6.36 29.62
CA GLU A 17 35.43 7.57 29.05
C GLU A 17 33.91 7.52 29.19
N LEU A 18 33.28 6.40 28.84
CA LEU A 18 31.84 6.20 29.00
C LEU A 18 31.40 6.30 30.47
N HIS A 19 32.16 5.68 31.39
CA HIS A 19 31.87 5.78 32.82
C HIS A 19 31.97 7.22 33.33
N SER A 20 32.99 7.98 32.87
CA SER A 20 33.16 9.39 33.21
C SER A 20 32.05 10.27 32.64
N ALA A 21 31.48 9.88 31.50
CA ALA A 21 30.36 10.57 30.85
C ALA A 21 28.98 10.23 31.45
N GLY A 22 28.90 9.41 32.51
CA GLY A 22 27.64 9.04 33.15
C GLY A 22 27.02 7.73 32.64
N GLY A 23 27.79 6.90 31.95
CA GLY A 23 27.35 5.60 31.44
C GLY A 23 26.59 5.70 30.11
N PRO A 24 25.89 4.62 29.70
CA PRO A 24 25.18 4.55 28.42
C PRO A 24 24.14 5.66 28.24
N GLU A 25 23.47 6.08 29.33
CA GLU A 25 22.49 7.18 29.31
C GLU A 25 23.13 8.55 29.10
N GLY A 26 24.38 8.72 29.51
CA GLY A 26 25.13 9.97 29.38
C GLY A 26 25.85 10.13 28.04
N HIS A 27 26.17 9.03 27.33
CA HIS A 27 26.87 9.09 26.04
C HIS A 27 26.62 7.88 25.13
N GLY A 28 25.38 7.76 24.62
CA GLY A 28 24.92 6.61 23.83
C GLY A 28 25.75 6.25 22.58
N LEU A 29 26.28 7.24 21.84
CA LEU A 29 27.14 6.97 20.67
C LEU A 29 28.45 6.27 21.04
N LEU A 30 29.02 6.61 22.21
CA LEU A 30 30.25 5.98 22.70
C LEU A 30 29.95 4.57 23.21
N PHE A 31 28.76 4.35 23.76
CA PHE A 31 28.29 3.02 24.12
C PHE A 31 28.20 2.11 22.88
N GLU A 32 27.60 2.57 21.78
CA GLU A 32 27.57 1.82 20.52
C GLU A 32 28.98 1.52 19.98
N GLU A 33 29.89 2.51 20.02
CA GLU A 33 31.30 2.30 19.63
C GLU A 33 31.96 1.19 20.46
N ILE A 34 31.72 1.16 21.77
CA ILE A 34 32.22 0.11 22.66
C ILE A 34 31.63 -1.26 22.27
N ILE A 35 30.33 -1.34 21.92
CA ILE A 35 29.72 -2.59 21.45
C ILE A 35 30.40 -3.09 20.17
N PHE A 36 30.63 -2.22 19.20
CA PHE A 36 31.36 -2.58 17.97
C PHE A 36 32.78 -3.06 18.29
N PHE A 37 33.44 -2.39 19.23
CA PHE A 37 34.79 -2.75 19.62
C PHE A 37 34.87 -4.13 20.31
N GLU A 38 33.85 -4.49 21.10
CA GLU A 38 33.72 -5.84 21.67
C GLU A 38 33.55 -6.90 20.58
N GLN A 39 32.72 -6.63 19.56
CA GLN A 39 32.55 -7.53 18.41
C GLN A 39 33.87 -7.74 17.66
N ASP A 40 34.62 -6.65 17.45
CA ASP A 40 35.91 -6.70 16.79
C ASP A 40 36.92 -7.55 17.56
N ILE A 41 37.02 -7.40 18.88
CA ILE A 41 37.91 -8.21 19.71
C ILE A 41 37.52 -9.69 19.64
N LEU A 42 36.24 -10.02 19.83
CA LEU A 42 35.75 -11.40 19.83
C LEU A 42 35.93 -12.08 18.48
N SER A 43 35.76 -11.34 17.38
CA SER A 43 35.97 -11.85 16.02
C SER A 43 37.39 -12.37 15.79
N LYS A 44 38.41 -11.78 16.44
CA LYS A 44 39.82 -12.21 16.34
C LYS A 44 40.07 -13.57 16.99
N TYR A 45 39.19 -13.99 17.88
CA TYR A 45 39.19 -15.30 18.52
C TYR A 45 38.14 -16.25 17.93
N LEU A 46 37.51 -15.88 16.81
CA LEU A 46 36.41 -16.62 16.18
C LEU A 46 35.23 -16.87 17.14
N LEU A 47 35.06 -15.99 18.13
CA LEU A 47 34.01 -16.08 19.13
C LEU A 47 32.82 -15.21 18.71
N PRO A 48 31.58 -15.73 18.77
CA PRO A 48 30.39 -14.93 18.55
C PRO A 48 30.19 -13.93 19.71
N PRO A 49 29.62 -12.74 19.45
CA PRO A 49 29.38 -11.72 20.49
C PRO A 49 28.17 -12.04 21.37
N THR A 50 28.12 -13.25 21.94
CA THR A 50 27.13 -13.66 22.95
C THR A 50 27.41 -12.97 24.28
N LEU A 51 26.40 -12.89 25.15
CA LEU A 51 26.59 -12.36 26.52
C LEU A 51 27.74 -13.08 27.25
N GLU A 52 27.79 -14.41 27.17
CA GLU A 52 28.86 -15.22 27.77
C GLU A 52 30.25 -14.76 27.30
N ASN A 53 30.46 -14.61 26.00
CA ASN A 53 31.75 -14.20 25.46
C ASN A 53 32.07 -12.72 25.75
N ARG A 54 31.06 -11.83 25.71
CA ARG A 54 31.23 -10.41 26.04
C ARG A 54 31.64 -10.20 27.49
N THR A 55 31.11 -11.00 28.42
CA THR A 55 31.50 -10.92 29.84
C THR A 55 32.98 -11.22 30.10
N ILE A 56 33.68 -11.89 29.18
CA ILE A 56 35.14 -12.09 29.26
C ILE A 56 35.88 -10.74 29.18
N LEU A 57 35.33 -9.79 28.42
CA LEU A 57 35.91 -8.47 28.23
C LEU A 57 35.57 -7.52 29.38
N TRP A 58 34.39 -7.69 29.98
CA TRP A 58 33.84 -6.77 30.98
C TRP A 58 34.70 -6.67 32.25
N VAL A 59 34.73 -5.47 32.82
CA VAL A 59 35.45 -5.16 34.05
C VAL A 59 34.55 -4.37 35.01
N ASP A 60 34.56 -4.74 36.29
CA ASP A 60 33.71 -4.12 37.31
C ASP A 60 34.06 -2.64 37.55
N ASN A 61 35.35 -2.30 37.42
CA ASN A 61 35.83 -0.92 37.54
C ASN A 61 36.83 -0.61 36.41
N PRO A 62 36.46 0.20 35.40
CA PRO A 62 37.33 0.51 34.26
C PRO A 62 38.56 1.36 34.66
N PHE A 63 38.56 2.02 35.82
CA PHE A 63 39.72 2.76 36.33
C PHE A 63 40.78 1.88 37.01
N ALA A 64 40.43 0.65 37.37
CA ALA A 64 41.31 -0.29 38.07
C ALA A 64 42.00 -1.30 37.12
N VAL A 65 41.91 -1.09 35.81
CA VAL A 65 42.48 -2.00 34.80
C VAL A 65 44.00 -2.03 34.92
N SER A 66 44.54 -3.20 35.25
CA SER A 66 45.97 -3.47 35.36
C SER A 66 46.46 -4.43 34.28
N GLU A 67 47.76 -4.47 34.05
CA GLU A 67 48.38 -5.38 33.08
C GLU A 67 48.01 -6.85 33.34
N LYS A 68 47.92 -7.26 34.61
CA LYS A 68 47.49 -8.60 35.02
C LYS A 68 46.05 -8.91 34.61
N MET A 69 45.17 -7.92 34.59
CA MET A 69 43.78 -8.11 34.14
C MET A 69 43.72 -8.32 32.64
N ILE A 70 44.50 -7.57 31.87
CA ILE A 70 44.61 -7.75 30.41
C ILE A 70 45.14 -9.14 30.10
N GLU A 71 46.18 -9.60 30.81
CA GLU A 71 46.71 -10.96 30.66
C GLU A 71 45.66 -12.02 31.00
N ARG A 72 44.90 -11.85 32.08
CA ARG A 72 43.80 -12.76 32.44
C ARG A 72 42.70 -12.79 31.38
N CYS A 73 42.33 -11.63 30.82
CA CYS A 73 41.35 -11.55 29.74
C CYS A 73 41.84 -12.31 28.49
N LEU A 74 43.09 -12.10 28.07
CA LEU A 74 43.71 -12.83 26.96
C LEU A 74 43.69 -14.36 27.17
N VAL A 75 44.04 -14.83 28.37
CA VAL A 75 43.99 -16.27 28.71
C VAL A 75 42.57 -16.82 28.65
N ASN A 76 41.59 -16.06 29.14
CA ASN A 76 40.18 -16.45 29.10
C ASN A 76 39.65 -16.49 27.65
N LEU A 77 40.02 -15.53 26.80
CA LEU A 77 39.69 -15.53 25.37
C LEU A 77 40.31 -16.73 24.64
N GLU A 78 41.58 -17.06 24.91
CA GLU A 78 42.22 -18.26 24.34
C GLU A 78 41.55 -19.55 24.81
N LYS A 79 41.14 -19.61 26.08
CA LYS A 79 40.42 -20.76 26.63
C LYS A 79 39.06 -20.91 25.96
N ALA A 80 38.30 -19.82 25.85
CA ALA A 80 36.99 -19.79 25.20
C ALA A 80 37.09 -20.22 23.73
N MET A 81 38.07 -19.69 22.99
CA MET A 81 38.35 -20.07 21.61
C MET A 81 38.65 -21.57 21.47
N LYS A 82 39.47 -22.15 22.35
CA LYS A 82 39.80 -23.58 22.32
C LYS A 82 38.60 -24.48 22.63
N SER A 83 37.67 -24.02 23.46
CA SER A 83 36.43 -24.74 23.77
C SER A 83 35.33 -24.53 22.73
N TYR A 84 35.41 -23.47 21.93
CA TYR A 84 34.37 -23.12 20.97
C TYR A 84 34.43 -24.04 19.76
N THR A 85 33.37 -24.83 19.58
CA THR A 85 33.15 -25.62 18.38
C THR A 85 32.14 -24.90 17.50
N GLN A 86 32.53 -24.52 16.28
CA GLN A 86 31.58 -23.99 15.30
C GLN A 86 30.55 -25.05 14.96
N GLN A 87 29.29 -24.74 15.24
CA GLN A 87 28.15 -25.57 14.86
C GLN A 87 27.46 -24.98 13.63
N PRO A 88 26.84 -25.81 12.78
CA PRO A 88 26.01 -25.31 11.68
C PRO A 88 24.89 -24.40 12.20
N ARG A 89 24.62 -23.30 11.50
CA ARG A 89 23.56 -22.32 11.86
C ARG A 89 22.21 -23.00 12.12
N LEU A 90 21.86 -23.97 11.27
CA LEU A 90 20.62 -24.74 11.38
C LEU A 90 20.54 -25.57 12.67
N ALA A 91 21.67 -26.13 13.11
CA ALA A 91 21.73 -26.91 14.35
C ALA A 91 21.53 -26.02 15.58
N ILE A 92 22.14 -24.83 15.59
CA ILE A 92 21.99 -23.84 16.66
C ILE A 92 20.55 -23.34 16.77
N LEU A 93 19.87 -23.09 15.66
CA LEU A 93 18.45 -22.70 15.69
C LEU A 93 17.52 -23.86 16.07
N THR A 94 17.83 -25.08 15.64
CA THR A 94 17.10 -26.27 16.10
C THR A 94 17.23 -26.47 17.60
N GLU A 95 18.42 -26.23 18.17
CA GLU A 95 18.65 -26.21 19.62
C GLU A 95 17.75 -25.17 20.30
N ALA A 96 17.68 -23.96 19.75
CA ALA A 96 16.87 -22.87 20.31
C ALA A 96 15.40 -23.28 20.49
N VAL A 97 14.80 -23.98 19.51
CA VAL A 97 13.40 -24.43 19.58
C VAL A 97 13.14 -25.40 20.74
N THR A 98 14.17 -26.12 21.20
CA THR A 98 14.05 -27.08 22.31
C THR A 98 14.30 -26.47 23.70
N LYS A 99 14.78 -25.21 23.76
CA LYS A 99 15.13 -24.52 25.00
C LYS A 99 13.95 -23.67 25.48
N ALA A 100 13.52 -23.87 26.74
CA ALA A 100 12.35 -23.19 27.30
C ALA A 100 12.47 -21.65 27.30
N ASP A 101 13.67 -21.14 27.58
CA ASP A 101 13.97 -19.70 27.64
C ASP A 101 14.97 -19.30 26.55
N ALA A 102 14.69 -19.66 25.30
CA ALA A 102 15.54 -19.32 24.16
C ALA A 102 15.61 -17.79 23.97
N ASN A 103 16.81 -17.23 24.14
CA ASN A 103 17.02 -15.79 24.06
C ASN A 103 17.65 -15.39 22.70
N PRO A 104 17.02 -14.50 21.90
CA PRO A 104 17.58 -14.05 20.62
C PRO A 104 18.99 -13.42 20.76
N PHE A 105 19.28 -12.75 21.88
CA PHE A 105 20.60 -12.15 22.15
C PHE A 105 21.69 -13.21 22.45
N GLU A 106 21.31 -14.46 22.69
CA GLU A 106 22.24 -15.60 22.80
C GLU A 106 22.39 -16.32 21.46
N PHE A 107 21.28 -16.63 20.79
CA PHE A 107 21.27 -17.50 19.62
C PHE A 107 21.62 -16.78 18.31
N LEU A 108 21.16 -15.55 18.09
CA LEU A 108 21.44 -14.81 16.85
C LEU A 108 22.96 -14.54 16.68
N PRO A 109 23.71 -14.10 17.71
CA PRO A 109 25.16 -13.96 17.59
C PRO A 109 25.88 -15.27 17.29
N ARG A 110 25.44 -16.41 17.86
CA ARG A 110 26.05 -17.73 17.62
C ARG A 110 25.98 -18.16 16.16
N ILE A 111 24.94 -17.75 15.44
CA ILE A 111 24.79 -17.98 14.00
C ILE A 111 25.35 -16.82 13.16
N GLY A 112 25.88 -15.77 13.79
CA GLY A 112 26.42 -14.61 13.12
C GLY A 112 25.35 -13.76 12.44
N ILE A 113 24.18 -13.63 13.05
CA ILE A 113 23.09 -12.75 12.62
C ILE A 113 22.97 -11.59 13.60
N ALA A 114 22.87 -10.37 13.08
CA ALA A 114 22.71 -9.17 13.90
C ALA A 114 21.39 -9.20 14.70
N THR A 115 21.44 -8.69 15.93
CA THR A 115 20.25 -8.51 16.78
C THR A 115 19.51 -7.23 16.39
N HIS A 116 18.74 -7.33 15.32
CA HIS A 116 17.89 -6.25 14.80
C HIS A 116 16.42 -6.54 15.14
N SER A 117 15.58 -5.51 15.22
CA SER A 117 14.16 -5.67 15.56
C SER A 117 13.44 -6.70 14.69
N TYR A 118 13.75 -6.72 13.39
CA TYR A 118 13.22 -7.70 12.44
C TYR A 118 13.72 -9.13 12.71
N THR A 119 15.02 -9.32 12.93
CA THR A 119 15.59 -10.67 13.17
C THR A 119 15.18 -11.21 14.54
N ILE A 120 15.01 -10.33 15.54
CA ILE A 120 14.40 -10.65 16.83
C ILE A 120 12.94 -11.07 16.64
N PHE A 121 12.16 -10.34 15.84
CA PHE A 121 10.79 -10.73 15.51
C PHE A 121 10.72 -12.11 14.85
N LEU A 122 11.58 -12.37 13.85
CA LEU A 122 11.65 -13.68 13.21
C LEU A 122 11.99 -14.80 14.22
N PHE A 123 12.94 -14.54 15.12
CA PHE A 123 13.31 -15.50 16.15
C PHE A 123 12.16 -15.74 17.13
N GLU A 124 11.67 -14.70 17.80
CA GLU A 124 10.69 -14.87 18.88
C GLU A 124 9.31 -15.25 18.34
N LYS A 125 8.82 -14.54 17.32
CA LYS A 125 7.42 -14.67 16.88
C LYS A 125 7.23 -15.76 15.85
N LYS A 126 8.22 -16.00 14.97
CA LYS A 126 8.10 -17.00 13.90
C LYS A 126 8.72 -18.33 14.29
N LEU A 127 9.95 -18.33 14.77
CA LEU A 127 10.63 -19.57 15.16
C LEU A 127 10.11 -20.12 16.50
N ILE A 128 10.19 -19.34 17.58
CA ILE A 128 9.86 -19.83 18.93
C ILE A 128 8.35 -19.96 19.16
N CYS A 129 7.59 -18.87 18.98
CA CYS A 129 6.14 -18.91 19.19
C CYS A 129 5.36 -19.51 18.03
N GLY A 130 5.76 -19.19 16.79
CA GLY A 130 5.05 -19.60 15.58
C GLY A 130 5.33 -21.03 15.14
N GLN A 131 6.42 -21.65 15.64
CA GLN A 131 6.87 -22.98 15.26
C GLN A 131 7.07 -23.16 13.74
N GLU A 132 7.45 -22.07 13.07
CA GLU A 132 7.77 -22.09 11.64
C GLU A 132 9.02 -22.94 11.35
N SER A 133 9.17 -23.36 10.10
CA SER A 133 10.35 -24.14 9.66
C SER A 133 11.65 -23.41 9.99
N VAL A 134 12.55 -24.08 10.71
CA VAL A 134 13.88 -23.55 11.07
C VAL A 134 14.65 -23.10 9.82
N ALA A 135 14.54 -23.86 8.73
CA ALA A 135 15.22 -23.56 7.47
C ALA A 135 14.63 -22.30 6.80
N ASP A 136 13.31 -22.14 6.84
CA ASP A 136 12.62 -21.02 6.21
C ASP A 136 12.92 -19.72 6.98
N VAL A 137 12.84 -19.78 8.32
CA VAL A 137 13.18 -18.63 9.17
C VAL A 137 14.65 -18.25 9.01
N LEU A 138 15.57 -19.22 8.99
CA LEU A 138 16.99 -18.95 8.76
C LEU A 138 17.21 -18.31 7.38
N SER A 139 16.57 -18.81 6.34
CA SER A 139 16.67 -18.23 4.99
C SER A 139 16.23 -16.77 4.97
N GLU A 140 15.13 -16.44 5.66
CA GLU A 140 14.64 -15.06 5.72
C GLU A 140 15.52 -14.16 6.61
N MET A 141 16.08 -14.68 7.71
CA MET A 141 17.05 -13.92 8.51
C MET A 141 18.29 -13.57 7.68
N LEU A 142 18.79 -14.49 6.86
CA LEU A 142 19.94 -14.26 5.98
C LEU A 142 19.62 -13.27 4.86
N LEU A 143 18.40 -13.28 4.33
CA LEU A 143 17.93 -12.25 3.41
C LEU A 143 17.93 -10.88 4.12
N ALA A 144 17.41 -10.83 5.34
CA ALA A 144 17.26 -9.59 6.10
C ALA A 144 18.60 -8.89 6.40
N GLU A 145 19.71 -9.62 6.56
CA GLU A 145 21.01 -9.02 6.91
C GLU A 145 21.47 -7.91 5.96
N ASN A 146 21.15 -8.04 4.66
CA ASN A 146 21.51 -7.03 3.65
C ASN A 146 20.53 -5.84 3.61
N HIS A 147 19.45 -5.88 4.40
CA HIS A 147 18.34 -4.93 4.36
C HIS A 147 17.93 -4.42 5.74
N LEU A 148 18.73 -4.65 6.78
CA LEU A 148 18.39 -4.26 8.17
C LEU A 148 18.14 -2.77 8.31
N GLN A 149 18.93 -1.93 7.63
CA GLN A 149 18.74 -0.47 7.65
C GLN A 149 17.34 -0.08 7.14
N GLU A 150 16.94 -0.61 5.98
CA GLU A 150 15.62 -0.35 5.40
C GLU A 150 14.50 -0.89 6.31
N LEU A 151 14.67 -2.09 6.87
CA LEU A 151 13.70 -2.66 7.81
C LEU A 151 13.53 -1.81 9.07
N GLY A 152 14.63 -1.29 9.62
CA GLY A 152 14.61 -0.42 10.81
C GLY A 152 13.98 0.95 10.52
N LEU A 153 14.31 1.57 9.39
CA LEU A 153 13.70 2.84 8.99
C LEU A 153 12.20 2.67 8.72
N LEU A 154 11.79 1.54 8.12
CA LEU A 154 10.37 1.24 7.88
C LEU A 154 9.60 1.01 9.19
N GLU A 155 10.24 0.44 10.22
CA GLU A 155 9.68 0.31 11.56
C GLU A 155 9.51 1.66 12.26
N ASN A 156 10.52 2.52 12.22
CA ASN A 156 10.50 3.79 12.97
C ASN A 156 9.67 4.88 12.28
N GLY A 157 9.53 4.82 10.94
CA GLY A 157 8.66 5.72 10.18
C GLY A 157 9.01 7.21 10.28
N GLU A 158 10.27 7.52 10.61
CA GLU A 158 10.74 8.89 10.83
C GLU A 158 10.86 9.70 9.52
N GLU A 159 10.90 9.02 8.38
CA GLU A 159 10.89 9.64 7.06
C GLU A 159 9.45 9.80 6.53
N GLY A 160 9.23 10.78 5.65
CA GLY A 160 7.91 11.07 5.08
C GLY A 160 7.24 9.86 4.39
N SER A 161 5.92 9.97 4.16
CA SER A 161 5.10 8.88 3.62
C SER A 161 5.62 8.34 2.27
N LYS A 162 6.13 9.21 1.42
CA LYS A 162 6.76 8.88 0.12
C LYS A 162 7.96 7.92 0.27
N GLN A 163 8.90 8.23 1.15
CA GLN A 163 10.11 7.43 1.35
C GLN A 163 9.77 6.06 1.93
N ASN A 164 8.85 6.01 2.90
CA ASN A 164 8.41 4.76 3.49
C ASN A 164 7.69 3.85 2.49
N TYR A 165 6.94 4.41 1.52
CA TYR A 165 6.31 3.59 0.48
C TYR A 165 7.34 2.96 -0.43
N LEU A 166 8.27 3.77 -0.95
CA LEU A 166 9.29 3.29 -1.88
C LEU A 166 10.11 2.17 -1.25
N ARG A 167 10.51 2.35 0.01
CA ARG A 167 11.19 1.36 0.83
C ARG A 167 10.37 0.08 1.03
N TYR A 168 9.09 0.20 1.37
CA TYR A 168 8.20 -0.96 1.46
C TYR A 168 8.12 -1.70 0.12
N THR A 169 7.91 -0.99 -0.98
CA THR A 169 7.79 -1.62 -2.31
C THR A 169 9.08 -2.30 -2.74
N SER A 170 10.25 -1.72 -2.51
CA SER A 170 11.53 -2.35 -2.84
C SER A 170 11.78 -3.61 -2.01
N LEU A 171 11.37 -3.63 -0.73
CA LEU A 171 11.47 -4.84 0.09
C LEU A 171 10.46 -5.91 -0.36
N LYS A 172 9.28 -5.54 -0.86
CA LYS A 172 8.29 -6.50 -1.37
C LYS A 172 8.65 -7.15 -2.69
N GLU A 173 9.57 -6.57 -3.46
CA GLU A 173 10.16 -7.22 -4.65
C GLU A 173 11.06 -8.39 -4.26
N LEU A 174 11.50 -8.45 -3.00
CA LEU A 174 12.29 -9.54 -2.44
C LEU A 174 11.38 -10.61 -1.80
N PRO A 175 11.85 -11.86 -1.63
CA PRO A 175 11.02 -12.96 -1.12
C PRO A 175 10.86 -12.93 0.41
N PHE A 176 10.57 -11.77 1.00
CA PHE A 176 10.22 -11.67 2.43
C PHE A 176 8.82 -12.25 2.69
N ARG A 177 8.75 -13.36 3.43
CA ARG A 177 7.48 -14.00 3.78
C ARG A 177 6.79 -13.28 4.95
N TYR A 178 7.54 -12.76 5.90
CA TYR A 178 6.99 -12.25 7.16
C TYR A 178 7.05 -10.72 7.31
N LEU A 179 7.37 -9.97 6.24
CA LEU A 179 7.46 -8.50 6.29
C LEU A 179 6.15 -7.84 6.70
N ASP A 180 5.04 -8.22 6.08
CA ASP A 180 3.72 -7.63 6.38
C ASP A 180 3.29 -7.95 7.83
N ASP A 181 3.59 -9.16 8.30
CA ASP A 181 3.31 -9.58 9.68
C ASP A 181 4.13 -8.77 10.69
N PHE A 182 5.42 -8.55 10.40
CA PHE A 182 6.28 -7.71 11.23
C PHE A 182 5.72 -6.31 11.36
N LEU A 183 5.42 -5.66 10.23
CA LEU A 183 4.85 -4.31 10.21
C LEU A 183 3.52 -4.27 10.96
N TYR A 184 2.68 -5.28 10.80
CA TYR A 184 1.42 -5.41 11.54
C TYR A 184 1.66 -5.44 13.07
N THR A 185 2.67 -6.17 13.56
CA THR A 185 3.00 -6.15 15.00
C THR A 185 3.48 -4.79 15.51
N LYS A 186 3.94 -3.92 14.60
CA LYS A 186 4.34 -2.54 14.87
C LYS A 186 3.21 -1.53 14.64
N GLY A 187 1.98 -2.01 14.40
CA GLY A 187 0.81 -1.16 14.15
C GLY A 187 0.75 -0.59 12.72
N LYS A 188 1.57 -1.11 11.80
CA LYS A 188 1.62 -0.72 10.38
C LYS A 188 1.02 -1.83 9.52
N ASP A 189 -0.28 -1.75 9.24
CA ASP A 189 -0.99 -2.79 8.48
C ASP A 189 -1.12 -2.46 6.97
N PHE A 190 -1.91 -3.24 6.24
CA PHE A 190 -2.20 -3.00 4.81
C PHE A 190 -2.72 -1.60 4.50
N SER A 191 -3.42 -0.95 5.43
CA SER A 191 -3.97 0.37 5.19
C SER A 191 -2.89 1.45 5.27
N TYR A 192 -1.82 1.21 6.03
CA TYR A 192 -0.65 2.07 6.03
C TYR A 192 -0.10 2.16 4.60
N ILE A 193 0.09 1.03 3.91
CA ILE A 193 0.62 0.99 2.54
C ILE A 193 -0.29 1.74 1.56
N HIS A 194 -1.60 1.52 1.65
CA HIS A 194 -2.58 2.24 0.83
C HIS A 194 -2.56 3.75 1.08
N LEU A 195 -2.34 4.19 2.33
CA LEU A 195 -2.21 5.61 2.66
C LEU A 195 -0.98 6.22 2.02
N LEU A 196 0.16 5.53 2.09
CA LEU A 196 1.38 6.05 1.49
C LEU A 196 1.22 6.16 -0.04
N GLU A 197 0.55 5.21 -0.69
CA GLU A 197 0.22 5.31 -2.13
C GLU A 197 -0.71 6.49 -2.41
N LEU A 198 -1.71 6.74 -1.57
CA LEU A 198 -2.61 7.89 -1.72
C LEU A 198 -1.89 9.22 -1.52
N ASP A 199 -0.96 9.30 -0.58
CA ASP A 199 -0.14 10.49 -0.35
C ASP A 199 0.81 10.74 -1.52
N LEU A 200 1.43 9.68 -2.08
CA LEU A 200 2.20 9.80 -3.31
C LEU A 200 1.39 10.36 -4.48
N ILE A 201 0.15 9.91 -4.65
CA ILE A 201 -0.72 10.44 -5.70
C ILE A 201 -1.06 11.91 -5.43
N LYS A 202 -1.29 12.31 -4.17
CA LYS A 202 -1.49 13.72 -3.81
C LYS A 202 -0.27 14.56 -4.13
N ASP A 203 0.92 14.10 -3.75
CA ASP A 203 2.18 14.80 -3.99
C ASP A 203 2.41 14.95 -5.50
N LYS A 204 2.17 13.90 -6.30
CA LYS A 204 2.25 13.98 -7.76
C LYS A 204 1.27 14.99 -8.35
N ILE A 205 0.01 14.99 -7.90
CA ILE A 205 -0.98 15.98 -8.33
C ILE A 205 -0.50 17.39 -7.97
N TRP A 206 0.04 17.57 -6.76
CA TRP A 206 0.57 18.84 -6.30
C TRP A 206 1.73 19.32 -7.17
N GLU A 207 2.75 18.48 -7.40
CA GLU A 207 3.90 18.76 -8.27
C GLU A 207 3.48 19.10 -9.72
N LEU A 208 2.38 18.51 -10.22
CA LEU A 208 1.85 18.80 -11.56
C LEU A 208 1.00 20.07 -11.63
N THR A 209 0.56 20.60 -10.49
CA THR A 209 -0.39 21.73 -10.44
C THR A 209 0.19 23.00 -9.82
N HIS A 210 1.21 22.88 -8.99
CA HIS A 210 1.82 23.96 -8.24
C HIS A 210 3.35 23.92 -8.34
N ASP A 211 3.98 25.09 -8.31
CA ASP A 211 5.43 25.22 -8.23
C ASP A 211 5.95 25.05 -6.78
N SER A 212 7.26 25.20 -6.59
CA SER A 212 7.90 25.08 -5.27
C SER A 212 7.47 26.15 -4.26
N ASN A 213 6.87 27.26 -4.71
CA ASN A 213 6.34 28.32 -3.85
C ASN A 213 4.86 28.10 -3.50
N GLY A 214 4.24 27.06 -4.08
CA GLY A 214 2.81 26.77 -3.93
C GLY A 214 1.92 27.57 -4.88
N ASP A 215 2.49 28.25 -5.87
CA ASP A 215 1.73 28.98 -6.88
C ASP A 215 1.30 28.05 -8.01
N ARG A 216 0.07 28.26 -8.52
CA ARG A 216 -0.50 27.41 -9.56
C ARG A 216 0.26 27.56 -10.88
N LEU A 217 0.66 26.45 -11.50
CA LEU A 217 1.44 26.47 -12.73
C LEU A 217 0.64 27.10 -13.89
N PRO A 218 1.25 27.97 -14.71
CA PRO A 218 0.57 28.60 -15.86
C PRO A 218 0.10 27.59 -16.93
N GLU A 219 0.82 26.48 -17.06
CA GLU A 219 0.58 25.40 -18.03
C GLU A 219 -0.47 24.38 -17.56
N LEU A 220 -1.14 24.63 -16.43
CA LEU A 220 -2.06 23.64 -15.87
C LEU A 220 -3.20 23.28 -16.83
N ASP A 221 -3.65 24.21 -17.67
CA ASP A 221 -4.69 23.94 -18.66
C ASP A 221 -4.25 22.85 -19.67
N ASP A 222 -2.95 22.76 -19.98
CA ASP A 222 -2.38 21.72 -20.85
C ASP A 222 -2.19 20.38 -20.10
N LYS A 223 -2.05 20.42 -18.76
CA LYS A 223 -1.85 19.26 -17.88
C LYS A 223 -3.14 18.77 -17.20
N LEU A 224 -4.27 19.45 -17.43
CA LEU A 224 -5.54 19.22 -16.75
C LEU A 224 -6.03 17.78 -16.91
N TRP A 225 -5.76 17.18 -18.07
CA TRP A 225 -6.09 15.78 -18.37
C TRP A 225 -5.33 14.79 -17.45
N ILE A 226 -4.02 14.97 -17.24
CA ILE A 226 -3.22 14.10 -16.36
C ILE A 226 -3.68 14.25 -14.91
N VAL A 227 -3.93 15.50 -14.49
CA VAL A 227 -4.45 15.81 -13.16
C VAL A 227 -5.81 15.15 -12.93
N ASN A 228 -6.69 15.16 -13.93
CA ASN A 228 -7.98 14.47 -13.87
C ASN A 228 -7.83 12.95 -13.77
N ILE A 229 -6.92 12.32 -14.53
CA ILE A 229 -6.62 10.88 -14.40
C ILE A 229 -6.15 10.56 -12.99
N LEU A 230 -5.20 11.31 -12.45
CA LEU A 230 -4.64 11.04 -11.12
C LEU A 230 -5.69 11.26 -10.03
N HIS A 231 -6.56 12.26 -10.17
CA HIS A 231 -7.72 12.43 -9.29
C HIS A 231 -8.70 11.26 -9.38
N THR A 232 -8.99 10.78 -10.59
CA THR A 232 -9.84 9.59 -10.79
C THR A 232 -9.17 8.36 -10.18
N TYR A 233 -7.88 8.13 -10.44
CA TYR A 233 -7.10 7.02 -9.86
C TYR A 233 -7.17 7.03 -8.35
N ARG A 234 -6.89 8.18 -7.73
CA ARG A 234 -6.99 8.37 -6.29
C ARG A 234 -8.37 7.99 -5.75
N LYS A 235 -9.44 8.51 -6.36
CA LYS A 235 -10.83 8.27 -5.93
C LYS A 235 -11.28 6.83 -6.15
N SER A 236 -10.93 6.22 -7.28
CA SER A 236 -11.20 4.81 -7.56
C SER A 236 -10.44 3.90 -6.61
N TYR A 237 -9.21 4.26 -6.25
CA TYR A 237 -8.39 3.49 -5.32
C TYR A 237 -8.93 3.59 -3.90
N GLN A 238 -9.37 4.79 -3.53
CA GLN A 238 -10.15 5.03 -2.33
C GLN A 238 -11.40 4.11 -2.29
N LEU A 239 -12.23 4.08 -3.34
CA LEU A 239 -13.39 3.16 -3.38
C LEU A 239 -12.97 1.69 -3.24
N TYR A 240 -11.88 1.28 -3.87
CA TYR A 240 -11.35 -0.08 -3.75
C TYR A 240 -10.97 -0.44 -2.31
N ILE A 241 -10.20 0.41 -1.64
CA ILE A 241 -9.82 0.24 -0.23
C ILE A 241 -11.07 0.17 0.65
N LEU A 242 -12.04 1.07 0.43
CA LEU A 242 -13.29 1.07 1.17
C LEU A 242 -13.99 -0.29 1.05
N PHE A 243 -14.08 -0.86 -0.15
CA PHE A 243 -14.74 -2.14 -0.37
C PHE A 243 -13.96 -3.33 0.17
N GLU A 244 -12.64 -3.39 -0.02
CA GLU A 244 -11.80 -4.45 0.57
C GLU A 244 -11.94 -4.46 2.11
N TYR A 245 -11.84 -3.30 2.76
CA TYR A 245 -11.94 -3.26 4.23
C TYR A 245 -13.36 -3.52 4.73
N TRP A 246 -14.37 -2.86 4.15
CA TRP A 246 -15.75 -2.97 4.62
C TRP A 246 -16.33 -4.36 4.41
N TYR A 247 -16.00 -5.04 3.31
CA TYR A 247 -16.63 -6.30 2.93
C TYR A 247 -15.75 -7.53 3.16
N ALA A 248 -14.42 -7.43 3.01
CA ALA A 248 -13.57 -8.62 3.08
C ALA A 248 -12.98 -8.88 4.47
N ARG A 249 -12.78 -7.87 5.35
CA ARG A 249 -11.86 -8.08 6.49
C ARG A 249 -12.13 -7.50 7.88
N ARG A 250 -13.01 -6.50 8.15
CA ARG A 250 -13.49 -6.05 9.52
C ARG A 250 -14.07 -4.61 9.49
N LYS A 251 -14.38 -4.04 10.66
CA LYS A 251 -14.66 -2.60 10.89
C LYS A 251 -13.55 -1.72 10.30
N ILE A 252 -13.91 -0.69 9.54
CA ILE A 252 -12.96 0.30 9.01
C ILE A 252 -12.17 0.96 10.16
N PRO A 253 -10.83 0.95 10.11
CA PRO A 253 -9.98 1.67 11.06
C PRO A 253 -10.33 3.15 11.18
N ASP A 254 -10.23 3.73 12.37
CA ASP A 254 -10.73 5.09 12.64
C ASP A 254 -10.05 6.18 11.80
N TYR A 255 -8.76 6.05 11.46
CA TYR A 255 -8.07 7.00 10.58
C TYR A 255 -8.46 6.86 9.10
N LEU A 256 -8.82 5.65 8.63
CA LEU A 256 -9.43 5.54 7.30
C LEU A 256 -10.79 6.25 7.30
N LYS A 257 -11.50 6.28 8.44
CA LYS A 257 -12.68 7.14 8.52
C LYS A 257 -12.33 8.61 8.36
N GLU A 258 -11.19 9.10 8.82
CA GLU A 258 -10.82 10.50 8.57
C GLU A 258 -10.48 10.76 7.09
N LEU A 259 -9.86 9.78 6.41
CA LEU A 259 -9.50 9.88 4.98
C LEU A 259 -10.73 9.83 4.04
N PHE A 260 -11.75 9.08 4.45
CA PHE A 260 -13.00 8.88 3.70
C PHE A 260 -14.15 9.74 4.22
N PHE A 261 -14.03 10.40 5.37
CA PHE A 261 -15.15 11.08 6.02
C PHE A 261 -14.72 12.39 6.67
N ILE A 262 -15.37 13.46 6.21
CA ILE A 262 -15.76 14.57 7.07
C ILE A 262 -17.18 14.19 7.56
N ASP A 263 -17.29 13.77 8.82
CA ASP A 263 -18.55 13.48 9.55
C ASP A 263 -19.19 12.07 9.41
N LYS A 264 -19.85 11.61 10.48
CA LYS A 264 -20.23 10.22 10.90
C LYS A 264 -21.18 9.43 9.99
N ARG A 265 -21.35 9.80 8.73
CA ARG A 265 -22.17 9.08 7.77
C ARG A 265 -21.37 8.99 6.49
N LEU A 266 -21.28 7.80 5.90
CA LEU A 266 -21.03 7.74 4.47
C LEU A 266 -22.22 8.46 3.86
N ASN A 267 -22.03 9.72 3.50
CA ASN A 267 -23.10 10.45 2.88
C ASN A 267 -23.18 9.91 1.45
N GLY A 268 -24.36 9.50 1.00
CA GLY A 268 -24.57 9.02 -0.38
C GLY A 268 -23.92 9.95 -1.40
N GLN A 269 -23.84 11.24 -1.08
CA GLN A 269 -23.10 12.29 -1.82
C GLN A 269 -21.64 11.96 -2.15
N LEU A 270 -20.85 11.49 -1.18
CA LEU A 270 -19.43 11.19 -1.46
C LEU A 270 -19.30 9.95 -2.34
N PHE A 271 -20.17 8.97 -2.10
CA PHE A 271 -20.26 7.78 -2.95
C PHE A 271 -20.65 8.16 -4.39
N GLU A 272 -21.69 8.99 -4.55
CA GLU A 272 -22.10 9.56 -5.84
C GLU A 272 -20.96 10.29 -6.53
N HIS A 273 -20.19 11.11 -5.79
CA HIS A 273 -19.06 11.82 -6.35
C HIS A 273 -17.96 10.88 -6.88
N TYR A 274 -17.64 9.83 -6.13
CA TYR A 274 -16.63 8.85 -6.54
C TYR A 274 -17.11 8.01 -7.72
N ILE A 275 -18.36 7.55 -7.69
CA ILE A 275 -19.00 6.84 -8.81
C ILE A 275 -19.04 7.72 -10.06
N GLY A 276 -19.46 8.98 -9.91
CA GLY A 276 -19.52 9.92 -11.01
C GLY A 276 -18.15 10.15 -11.65
N THR A 277 -17.10 10.31 -10.84
CA THR A 277 -15.73 10.48 -11.35
C THR A 277 -15.24 9.23 -12.11
N LEU A 278 -15.57 8.04 -11.59
CA LEU A 278 -15.25 6.77 -12.24
C LEU A 278 -15.98 6.62 -13.59
N LEU A 279 -17.26 6.96 -13.64
CA LEU A 279 -18.06 6.89 -14.86
C LEU A 279 -17.64 7.93 -15.90
N GLU A 280 -17.30 9.15 -15.47
CA GLU A 280 -16.75 10.21 -16.34
C GLU A 280 -15.48 9.72 -17.05
N PHE A 281 -14.62 8.99 -16.35
CA PHE A 281 -13.45 8.34 -16.95
C PHE A 281 -13.82 7.21 -17.94
N ILE A 282 -14.71 6.29 -17.56
CA ILE A 282 -15.07 5.14 -18.41
C ILE A 282 -15.75 5.61 -19.71
N PHE A 283 -16.70 6.53 -19.59
CA PHE A 283 -17.51 7.04 -20.70
C PHE A 283 -16.83 8.19 -21.47
N CYS A 284 -15.81 8.84 -20.89
CA CYS A 284 -15.26 10.10 -21.40
C CYS A 284 -16.36 11.19 -21.55
N TYR A 285 -17.29 11.20 -20.61
CA TYR A 285 -18.44 12.09 -20.57
C TYR A 285 -18.33 13.05 -19.39
N ARG A 286 -18.86 14.26 -19.54
CA ARG A 286 -18.97 15.20 -18.44
C ARG A 286 -20.05 14.76 -17.46
N LEU A 287 -19.69 14.77 -16.18
CA LEU A 287 -20.60 14.53 -15.06
C LEU A 287 -21.42 15.78 -14.69
N ILE A 288 -22.72 15.60 -14.46
CA ILE A 288 -23.65 16.61 -13.95
C ILE A 288 -24.39 16.05 -12.73
N PRO A 289 -24.12 16.56 -11.51
CA PRO A 289 -24.89 16.20 -10.34
C PRO A 289 -26.28 16.88 -10.38
N THR A 290 -27.34 16.10 -10.23
CA THR A 290 -28.74 16.55 -10.37
C THR A 290 -29.30 17.20 -9.11
N ARG A 291 -28.61 17.09 -7.97
CA ARG A 291 -29.05 17.64 -6.67
C ARG A 291 -29.30 19.16 -6.67
N LEU A 292 -28.74 19.89 -7.63
CA LEU A 292 -29.00 21.32 -7.83
C LEU A 292 -30.37 21.61 -8.47
N THR A 293 -31.08 20.57 -8.94
CA THR A 293 -32.34 20.67 -9.71
C THR A 293 -33.56 20.02 -9.05
N GLY A 294 -33.40 19.39 -7.86
CA GLY A 294 -34.46 18.68 -7.13
C GLY A 294 -34.30 17.15 -7.14
N ASP A 295 -34.99 16.45 -6.23
CA ASP A 295 -34.91 14.99 -6.08
C ASP A 295 -35.78 14.29 -7.13
N LEU A 296 -35.20 14.05 -8.31
CA LEU A 296 -35.85 13.40 -9.45
C LEU A 296 -35.73 11.86 -9.44
N GLY A 297 -35.17 11.27 -8.36
CA GLY A 297 -34.79 9.86 -8.38
C GLY A 297 -33.68 9.55 -9.39
N ILE A 298 -32.85 10.56 -9.69
CA ILE A 298 -31.57 10.46 -10.41
C ILE A 298 -30.56 11.24 -9.59
N ASP A 299 -29.38 10.69 -9.34
CA ASP A 299 -28.30 11.37 -8.61
C ASP A 299 -27.31 12.08 -9.56
N LEU A 300 -27.04 11.47 -10.74
CA LEU A 300 -26.06 11.96 -11.71
C LEU A 300 -26.55 11.80 -13.15
N ILE A 301 -26.13 12.71 -14.03
CA ILE A 301 -26.29 12.60 -15.48
C ILE A 301 -24.90 12.70 -16.10
N LEU A 302 -24.55 11.78 -17.00
CA LEU A 302 -23.39 11.91 -17.86
C LEU A 302 -23.82 12.22 -19.29
N GLN A 303 -23.15 13.19 -19.89
CA GLN A 303 -23.35 13.57 -21.28
C GLN A 303 -22.01 13.89 -21.95
N PRO A 304 -21.88 13.74 -23.27
CA PRO A 304 -20.66 14.13 -23.99
C PRO A 304 -20.34 15.60 -23.76
N ASP A 305 -19.06 15.93 -23.50
CA ASP A 305 -18.60 17.31 -23.55
C ASP A 305 -18.20 17.67 -24.99
N PHE A 306 -19.18 18.02 -25.80
CA PHE A 306 -18.97 18.28 -27.22
C PHE A 306 -17.98 19.42 -27.49
N GLU A 307 -17.89 20.41 -26.59
CA GLU A 307 -16.92 21.50 -26.73
C GLU A 307 -15.50 21.01 -26.50
N LEU A 308 -15.27 20.25 -25.42
CA LEU A 308 -13.97 19.67 -25.11
C LEU A 308 -13.52 18.70 -26.21
N LEU A 309 -14.40 17.79 -26.62
CA LEU A 309 -14.12 16.80 -27.67
C LEU A 309 -13.76 17.48 -29.00
N LYS A 310 -14.49 18.54 -29.37
CA LYS A 310 -14.20 19.34 -30.56
C LYS A 310 -12.84 20.05 -30.48
N ARG A 311 -12.46 20.59 -29.31
CA ARG A 311 -11.13 21.22 -29.11
C ARG A 311 -9.98 20.23 -29.30
N HIS A 312 -10.18 18.97 -28.95
CA HIS A 312 -9.20 17.90 -29.14
C HIS A 312 -9.31 17.19 -30.50
N GLY A 313 -10.04 17.76 -31.46
CA GLY A 313 -10.15 17.21 -32.82
C GLY A 313 -10.95 15.90 -32.91
N ILE A 314 -11.67 15.53 -31.86
CA ILE A 314 -12.50 14.33 -31.83
C ILE A 314 -13.85 14.67 -32.49
N LEU A 315 -14.08 14.11 -33.68
CA LEU A 315 -15.34 14.24 -34.39
C LEU A 315 -16.41 13.38 -33.71
N PHE A 316 -17.46 14.03 -33.21
CA PHE A 316 -18.58 13.38 -32.54
C PHE A 316 -19.88 13.59 -33.31
N ASP A 317 -20.61 12.50 -33.58
CA ASP A 317 -21.95 12.57 -34.16
C ASP A 317 -22.99 12.74 -33.05
N HIS A 318 -23.56 13.95 -32.93
CA HIS A 318 -24.58 14.25 -31.93
C HIS A 318 -25.77 13.28 -32.02
N GLY A 319 -26.16 12.89 -33.23
CA GLY A 319 -27.29 11.98 -33.48
C GLY A 319 -27.05 10.52 -33.08
N ALA A 320 -25.81 10.17 -32.73
CA ALA A 320 -25.43 8.83 -32.28
C ALA A 320 -25.22 8.73 -30.76
N THR A 321 -25.22 9.86 -30.03
CA THR A 321 -24.84 9.86 -28.60
C THR A 321 -26.00 9.52 -27.66
N TYR A 322 -25.68 8.81 -26.59
CA TYR A 322 -26.63 8.51 -25.50
C TYR A 322 -26.42 9.46 -24.33
N GLN A 323 -27.49 9.79 -23.60
CA GLN A 323 -27.39 10.32 -22.24
C GLN A 323 -27.39 9.17 -21.23
N VAL A 324 -26.55 9.26 -20.20
CA VAL A 324 -26.47 8.24 -19.15
C VAL A 324 -26.99 8.83 -17.85
N PHE A 325 -28.04 8.25 -17.32
CA PHE A 325 -28.65 8.64 -16.06
C PHE A 325 -28.26 7.64 -14.99
N VAL A 326 -27.82 8.13 -13.83
CA VAL A 326 -27.30 7.27 -12.76
C VAL A 326 -28.08 7.54 -11.49
N GLN A 327 -28.65 6.47 -10.93
CA GLN A 327 -29.11 6.43 -9.55
C GLN A 327 -28.14 5.58 -8.74
N THR A 328 -27.67 6.12 -7.63
CA THR A 328 -26.86 5.38 -6.67
C THR A 328 -27.67 5.10 -5.41
N LYS A 329 -27.40 3.95 -4.80
CA LYS A 329 -27.92 3.63 -3.48
C LYS A 329 -26.81 3.00 -2.64
N PHE A 330 -26.30 3.80 -1.70
CA PHE A 330 -25.31 3.37 -0.73
C PHE A 330 -26.01 2.72 0.47
N TYR A 331 -25.99 1.39 0.55
CA TYR A 331 -26.47 0.65 1.70
C TYR A 331 -25.33 0.06 2.51
N ASP A 332 -25.49 0.10 3.84
CA ASP A 332 -24.67 -0.68 4.75
C ASP A 332 -24.89 -2.19 4.49
N PRO A 333 -23.85 -2.93 4.11
CA PRO A 333 -23.88 -4.37 3.83
C PRO A 333 -24.41 -5.21 4.99
N GLN A 334 -24.16 -4.74 6.22
CA GLN A 334 -24.54 -5.43 7.45
C GLN A 334 -26.04 -5.29 7.76
N LYS A 335 -26.73 -4.32 7.14
CA LYS A 335 -28.17 -4.14 7.31
C LYS A 335 -28.92 -5.11 6.39
N LYS A 336 -30.09 -5.61 6.81
CA LYS A 336 -30.92 -6.52 6.00
C LYS A 336 -31.70 -5.85 4.86
N ALA A 337 -31.65 -4.52 4.75
CA ALA A 337 -32.41 -3.79 3.73
C ALA A 337 -31.93 -4.15 2.32
N ASN A 338 -32.80 -4.72 1.50
CA ASN A 338 -32.51 -5.00 0.09
C ASN A 338 -33.03 -3.87 -0.80
N LEU A 339 -32.60 -3.86 -2.05
CA LEU A 339 -33.15 -2.98 -3.07
C LEU A 339 -34.67 -3.17 -3.17
N ASP A 340 -35.42 -2.07 -3.00
CA ASP A 340 -36.85 -2.07 -3.21
C ASP A 340 -37.14 -2.23 -4.71
N LYS A 341 -38.04 -3.15 -5.05
CA LYS A 341 -38.51 -3.34 -6.41
C LYS A 341 -39.18 -2.06 -6.94
N ALA A 342 -39.86 -1.31 -6.08
CA ALA A 342 -40.50 -0.05 -6.45
C ALA A 342 -39.47 0.99 -6.94
N ASP A 343 -38.34 1.14 -6.24
CA ASP A 343 -37.25 2.05 -6.62
C ASP A 343 -36.71 1.73 -8.03
N TRP A 344 -36.48 0.44 -8.32
CA TRP A 344 -35.99 0.00 -9.63
C TRP A 344 -36.99 0.28 -10.76
N ILE A 345 -38.27 -0.01 -10.53
CA ILE A 345 -39.33 0.22 -11.52
C ILE A 345 -39.50 1.71 -11.79
N GLN A 346 -39.55 2.52 -10.73
CA GLN A 346 -39.68 3.97 -10.84
C GLN A 346 -38.52 4.58 -11.63
N PHE A 347 -37.29 4.14 -11.36
CA PHE A 347 -36.12 4.55 -12.13
C PHE A 347 -36.26 4.19 -13.61
N CYS A 348 -36.60 2.93 -13.93
CA CYS A 348 -36.74 2.50 -15.32
C CYS A 348 -37.84 3.26 -16.08
N GLN A 349 -38.96 3.56 -15.42
CA GLN A 349 -40.05 4.37 -15.98
C GLN A 349 -39.57 5.78 -16.29
N LEU A 350 -38.85 6.39 -15.35
CA LEU A 350 -38.29 7.73 -15.49
C LEU A 350 -37.35 7.82 -16.71
N ILE A 351 -36.43 6.86 -16.89
CA ILE A 351 -35.51 6.83 -18.03
C ILE A 351 -36.24 6.68 -19.37
N ARG A 352 -37.28 5.84 -19.38
CA ARG A 352 -38.12 5.61 -20.57
C ARG A 352 -38.88 6.86 -21.00
N GLU A 353 -39.39 7.63 -20.04
CA GLU A 353 -40.21 8.82 -20.30
C GLU A 353 -39.38 10.09 -20.53
N TYR A 354 -38.10 10.09 -20.14
CA TYR A 354 -37.23 11.25 -20.29
C TYR A 354 -36.99 11.61 -21.75
N SER A 355 -37.04 12.91 -22.06
CA SER A 355 -36.96 13.41 -23.43
C SER A 355 -35.57 13.21 -24.05
N LYS A 356 -35.53 12.73 -25.30
CA LYS A 356 -34.30 12.42 -26.04
C LYS A 356 -33.81 13.58 -26.93
N VAL A 357 -34.07 14.83 -26.54
CA VAL A 357 -33.78 16.00 -27.41
C VAL A 357 -32.28 16.04 -27.73
N ASN A 358 -31.93 15.83 -29.00
CA ASN A 358 -30.56 15.80 -29.53
C ASN A 358 -29.72 14.55 -29.19
N TYR A 359 -30.32 13.46 -28.72
CA TYR A 359 -29.62 12.21 -28.38
C TYR A 359 -30.28 10.99 -29.06
N ALA A 360 -29.49 9.95 -29.32
CA ALA A 360 -29.96 8.67 -29.84
C ALA A 360 -30.87 7.93 -28.83
N GLY A 361 -30.58 8.08 -27.54
CA GLY A 361 -31.32 7.43 -26.48
C GLY A 361 -30.85 7.79 -25.08
N ASN A 362 -31.48 7.15 -24.11
CA ASN A 362 -31.17 7.27 -22.69
C ASN A 362 -30.72 5.90 -22.17
N VAL A 363 -29.66 5.87 -21.40
CA VAL A 363 -29.19 4.69 -20.67
C VAL A 363 -29.36 4.95 -19.18
N GLY A 364 -29.97 4.02 -18.45
CA GLY A 364 -30.13 4.09 -17.01
C GLY A 364 -29.15 3.18 -16.29
N LEU A 365 -28.36 3.69 -15.36
CA LEU A 365 -27.50 2.93 -14.47
C LEU A 365 -28.01 3.01 -13.04
N PHE A 366 -28.42 1.88 -12.47
CA PHE A 366 -28.79 1.78 -11.07
C PHE A 366 -27.67 1.08 -10.31
N ILE A 367 -26.87 1.84 -9.57
CA ILE A 367 -25.66 1.37 -8.89
C ILE A 367 -25.94 1.17 -7.40
N TYR A 368 -25.70 -0.04 -6.92
CA TYR A 368 -26.15 -0.51 -5.62
C TYR A 368 -25.04 -1.25 -4.87
N THR A 369 -24.77 -0.87 -3.62
CA THR A 369 -23.62 -1.40 -2.83
C THR A 369 -23.90 -2.70 -2.06
N LYS A 370 -24.81 -3.56 -2.51
CA LYS A 370 -24.87 -4.95 -2.02
C LYS A 370 -24.85 -5.94 -3.15
N THR A 371 -24.46 -7.15 -2.81
CA THR A 371 -24.58 -8.30 -3.70
C THR A 371 -26.05 -8.65 -3.87
N LEU A 372 -26.45 -8.89 -5.10
CA LEU A 372 -27.73 -9.53 -5.40
C LEU A 372 -27.43 -10.97 -5.80
N ASP A 373 -28.20 -11.91 -5.26
CA ASP A 373 -28.16 -13.26 -5.81
C ASP A 373 -28.68 -13.24 -7.25
N ARG A 374 -28.25 -14.23 -8.03
CA ARG A 374 -28.55 -14.31 -9.46
C ARG A 374 -30.06 -14.34 -9.73
N GLN A 375 -30.82 -15.08 -8.93
CA GLN A 375 -32.27 -15.22 -9.12
C GLN A 375 -32.98 -13.89 -8.90
N ARG A 376 -32.61 -13.16 -7.85
CA ARG A 376 -33.18 -11.84 -7.55
C ARG A 376 -32.81 -10.80 -8.60
N LYS A 377 -31.57 -10.84 -9.10
CA LYS A 377 -31.13 -9.94 -10.18
C LYS A 377 -31.92 -10.21 -11.47
N GLU A 378 -32.03 -11.48 -11.86
CA GLU A 378 -32.85 -11.88 -13.03
C GLU A 378 -34.32 -11.46 -12.86
N GLU A 379 -34.91 -11.66 -11.68
CA GLU A 379 -36.27 -11.22 -11.36
C GLU A 379 -36.44 -9.71 -11.53
N LEU A 380 -35.55 -8.90 -10.96
CA LEU A 380 -35.62 -7.44 -11.07
C LEU A 380 -35.48 -6.97 -12.53
N MET A 381 -34.55 -7.58 -13.29
CA MET A 381 -34.36 -7.26 -14.69
C MET A 381 -35.60 -7.55 -15.55
N THR A 382 -36.50 -8.46 -15.15
CA THR A 382 -37.78 -8.67 -15.87
C THR A 382 -38.74 -7.47 -15.81
N TYR A 383 -38.59 -6.62 -14.79
CA TYR A 383 -39.35 -5.36 -14.67
C TYR A 383 -38.59 -4.16 -15.21
N GLY A 384 -37.36 -4.38 -15.70
CA GLY A 384 -36.49 -3.33 -16.22
C GLY A 384 -36.91 -2.86 -17.62
N PHE A 385 -36.21 -1.82 -18.08
CA PHE A 385 -36.25 -1.36 -19.46
C PHE A 385 -34.94 -1.80 -20.16
N PRO A 386 -34.93 -2.14 -21.46
CA PRO A 386 -33.74 -2.68 -22.14
C PRO A 386 -32.47 -1.83 -21.98
N ASP A 387 -32.62 -0.51 -21.90
CA ASP A 387 -31.50 0.42 -21.73
C ASP A 387 -31.19 0.75 -20.26
N CYS A 388 -31.75 0.00 -19.30
CA CYS A 388 -31.51 0.17 -17.87
C CYS A 388 -30.74 -1.03 -17.30
N PHE A 389 -29.66 -0.74 -16.60
CA PHE A 389 -28.71 -1.72 -16.07
C PHE A 389 -28.63 -1.63 -14.55
N LEU A 390 -28.74 -2.79 -13.91
CA LEU A 390 -28.58 -2.94 -12.47
C LEU A 390 -27.16 -3.41 -12.15
N ILE A 391 -26.38 -2.54 -11.53
CA ILE A 391 -24.98 -2.75 -11.15
C ILE A 391 -24.93 -3.01 -9.65
N ASP A 392 -24.66 -4.25 -9.27
CA ASP A 392 -24.55 -4.65 -7.87
C ASP A 392 -23.11 -4.50 -7.34
N LEU A 393 -22.86 -4.91 -6.10
CA LEU A 393 -21.52 -4.82 -5.51
C LEU A 393 -20.46 -5.62 -6.29
N ASN A 394 -20.78 -6.82 -6.77
CA ASN A 394 -19.81 -7.66 -7.46
C ASN A 394 -19.44 -7.04 -8.81
N ASP A 395 -20.44 -6.54 -9.53
CA ASP A 395 -20.22 -5.79 -10.78
C ASP A 395 -19.35 -4.56 -10.51
N LEU A 396 -19.70 -3.79 -9.47
CA LEU A 396 -18.99 -2.56 -9.12
C LEU A 396 -17.53 -2.82 -8.71
N GLN A 397 -17.27 -3.87 -7.93
CA GLN A 397 -15.91 -4.27 -7.59
C GLN A 397 -15.09 -4.62 -8.83
N ASN A 398 -15.67 -5.36 -9.77
CA ASN A 398 -14.98 -5.69 -11.02
C ASN A 398 -14.73 -4.45 -11.87
N ILE A 399 -15.72 -3.55 -11.97
CA ILE A 399 -15.60 -2.27 -12.68
C ILE A 399 -14.45 -1.43 -12.10
N ILE A 400 -14.37 -1.31 -10.78
CA ILE A 400 -13.30 -0.57 -10.10
C ILE A 400 -11.94 -1.21 -10.34
N GLN A 401 -11.81 -2.53 -10.14
CA GLN A 401 -10.54 -3.24 -10.32
C GLN A 401 -10.00 -3.10 -11.75
N LYS A 402 -10.87 -3.25 -12.75
CA LYS A 402 -10.51 -3.06 -14.17
C LYS A 402 -10.13 -1.62 -14.48
N SER A 403 -10.87 -0.65 -13.95
CA SER A 403 -10.58 0.78 -14.13
C SER A 403 -9.25 1.17 -13.51
N LEU A 404 -8.94 0.65 -12.31
CA LEU A 404 -7.66 0.86 -11.64
C LEU A 404 -6.47 0.35 -12.45
N LYS A 405 -6.61 -0.80 -13.15
CA LYS A 405 -5.56 -1.30 -14.05
C LYS A 405 -5.25 -0.32 -15.19
N ILE A 406 -6.30 0.25 -15.80
CA ILE A 406 -6.13 1.25 -16.86
C ILE A 406 -5.46 2.51 -16.29
N LEU A 407 -6.01 3.04 -15.20
CA LEU A 407 -5.54 4.29 -14.58
C LEU A 407 -4.08 4.19 -14.11
N LYS A 408 -3.67 3.06 -13.53
CA LYS A 408 -2.28 2.80 -13.13
C LYS A 408 -1.33 2.78 -14.34
N THR A 409 -1.78 2.25 -15.47
CA THR A 409 -1.00 2.25 -16.71
C THR A 409 -0.82 3.66 -17.25
N LEU A 410 -1.89 4.46 -17.25
CA LEU A 410 -1.84 5.87 -17.66
C LEU A 410 -0.94 6.70 -16.73
N GLU A 411 -0.96 6.45 -15.41
CA GLU A 411 -0.04 7.06 -14.44
C GLU A 411 1.43 6.71 -14.75
N GLN A 412 1.73 5.44 -15.04
CA GLN A 412 3.09 4.98 -15.36
C GLN A 412 3.61 5.65 -16.63
N LEU A 413 2.76 5.76 -17.66
CA LEU A 413 3.07 6.46 -18.89
C LEU A 413 3.32 7.96 -18.66
N ALA A 414 2.44 8.63 -17.90
CA ALA A 414 2.60 10.04 -17.56
C ALA A 414 3.87 10.32 -16.71
N SER A 415 4.35 9.33 -15.96
CA SER A 415 5.56 9.45 -15.15
C SER A 415 6.86 9.28 -15.95
N ASN A 416 6.81 9.12 -17.28
CA ASN A 416 7.96 8.82 -18.17
C ASN A 416 8.78 7.58 -17.75
N LYS A 417 8.21 6.69 -16.93
CA LYS A 417 8.84 5.43 -16.51
C LYS A 417 8.38 4.30 -17.45
N LEU A 418 8.77 4.39 -18.72
CA LEU A 418 8.39 3.43 -19.77
C LEU A 418 8.75 1.98 -19.43
N GLU A 419 9.82 1.77 -18.66
CA GLU A 419 10.27 0.46 -18.20
C GLU A 419 9.30 -0.22 -17.21
N ASN A 420 8.39 0.54 -16.60
CA ASN A 420 7.47 0.05 -15.57
C ASN A 420 6.03 -0.12 -16.07
N ILE A 421 5.78 0.00 -17.38
CA ILE A 421 4.43 -0.12 -17.94
C ILE A 421 3.92 -1.55 -17.75
N SER A 422 2.88 -1.68 -16.94
CA SER A 422 2.32 -2.98 -16.56
C SER A 422 1.52 -3.68 -17.67
N ILE A 423 0.85 -2.92 -18.53
CA ILE A 423 0.09 -3.42 -19.70
C ILE A 423 0.13 -2.40 -20.85
N SER A 424 -0.03 -2.86 -22.11
CA SER A 424 -0.02 -1.94 -23.26
C SER A 424 -1.33 -1.14 -23.39
N LEU A 425 -1.28 0.00 -24.09
CA LEU A 425 -2.49 0.80 -24.38
C LEU A 425 -3.58 -0.02 -25.08
N ASN A 426 -3.21 -0.96 -25.96
CA ASN A 426 -4.18 -1.86 -26.60
C ASN A 426 -4.92 -2.75 -25.59
N VAL A 427 -4.23 -3.20 -24.53
CA VAL A 427 -4.86 -3.96 -23.45
C VAL A 427 -5.78 -3.05 -22.64
N CYS A 428 -5.40 -1.79 -22.41
CA CYS A 428 -6.29 -0.80 -21.79
C CYS A 428 -7.59 -0.60 -22.59
N GLU A 429 -7.53 -0.54 -23.92
CA GLU A 429 -8.73 -0.47 -24.77
C GLU A 429 -9.63 -1.69 -24.59
N GLN A 430 -9.05 -2.88 -24.60
CA GLN A 430 -9.81 -4.12 -24.41
C GLN A 430 -10.51 -4.13 -23.05
N ILE A 431 -9.81 -3.73 -21.99
CA ILE A 431 -10.41 -3.62 -20.65
C ILE A 431 -11.53 -2.58 -20.65
N ARG A 432 -11.37 -1.44 -21.33
CA ARG A 432 -12.44 -0.43 -21.43
C ARG A 432 -13.64 -0.95 -22.22
N GLU A 433 -13.44 -1.68 -23.31
CA GLU A 433 -14.54 -2.30 -24.07
C GLU A 433 -15.31 -3.34 -23.25
N GLU A 434 -14.61 -4.10 -22.40
CA GLU A 434 -15.22 -4.99 -21.43
C GLU A 434 -16.03 -4.21 -20.38
N LEU A 435 -15.50 -3.08 -19.89
CA LEU A 435 -16.21 -2.19 -18.96
C LEU A 435 -17.47 -1.61 -19.60
N LEU A 436 -17.41 -1.13 -20.84
CA LEU A 436 -18.58 -0.63 -21.58
C LEU A 436 -19.61 -1.74 -21.81
N GLY A 437 -19.20 -3.01 -21.86
CA GLY A 437 -20.10 -4.15 -21.89
C GLY A 437 -21.03 -4.29 -20.68
N TYR A 438 -20.71 -3.64 -19.55
CA TYR A 438 -21.62 -3.57 -18.40
C TYR A 438 -22.81 -2.63 -18.60
N PHE A 439 -22.73 -1.73 -19.59
CA PHE A 439 -23.65 -0.60 -19.73
C PHE A 439 -24.39 -0.57 -21.08
N PHE A 440 -24.10 -1.51 -21.98
CA PHE A 440 -24.69 -1.57 -23.32
C PHE A 440 -24.95 -3.02 -23.75
N LEU A 441 -26.12 -3.27 -24.36
CA LEU A 441 -26.52 -4.59 -24.86
C LEU A 441 -26.03 -4.88 -26.27
N HIS A 442 -25.87 -3.87 -27.13
CA HIS A 442 -25.47 -4.05 -28.52
C HIS A 442 -24.16 -3.33 -28.82
N GLU A 443 -23.31 -3.95 -29.65
CA GLU A 443 -22.03 -3.35 -30.04
C GLU A 443 -22.24 -1.96 -30.65
N LYS A 444 -23.27 -1.78 -31.50
CA LYS A 444 -23.63 -0.50 -32.14
C LYS A 444 -23.82 0.67 -31.16
N ASP A 445 -24.27 0.41 -29.93
CA ASP A 445 -24.45 1.45 -28.92
C ASP A 445 -23.12 1.92 -28.33
N LYS A 446 -22.09 1.06 -28.36
CA LYS A 446 -20.72 1.39 -27.95
C LYS A 446 -19.99 2.24 -28.99
N PHE A 447 -20.34 2.11 -30.28
CA PHE A 447 -19.68 2.84 -31.38
C PHE A 447 -19.84 4.36 -31.30
N ALA A 448 -20.80 4.87 -30.52
CA ALA A 448 -20.98 6.29 -30.24
C ALA A 448 -19.87 6.88 -29.34
N LEU A 449 -19.05 6.03 -28.71
CA LEU A 449 -18.02 6.40 -27.73
C LEU A 449 -16.58 6.14 -28.24
N LYS A 450 -16.38 6.07 -29.56
CA LYS A 450 -15.09 5.79 -30.23
C LYS A 450 -14.00 6.81 -29.86
N PHE A 451 -13.44 6.62 -28.68
CA PHE A 451 -12.22 7.24 -28.19
C PHE A 451 -11.19 6.13 -28.10
N LEU A 452 -10.02 6.34 -28.70
CA LEU A 452 -8.87 5.46 -28.52
C LEU A 452 -7.92 6.17 -27.55
N PHE A 453 -7.52 5.50 -26.47
CA PHE A 453 -6.39 5.84 -25.63
C PHE A 453 -5.10 6.10 -26.42
N GLN A 454 -4.93 5.50 -27.61
CA GLN A 454 -3.81 5.84 -28.51
C GLN A 454 -3.83 7.30 -28.99
N ASN A 455 -5.00 7.95 -28.99
CA ASN A 455 -5.15 9.36 -29.36
C ASN A 455 -4.85 10.30 -28.19
N ILE A 456 -4.59 9.77 -26.99
CA ILE A 456 -4.06 10.57 -25.89
C ILE A 456 -2.63 10.94 -26.25
N GLN A 457 -2.40 12.22 -26.49
CA GLN A 457 -1.07 12.79 -26.40
C GLN A 457 -0.74 12.99 -24.93
N ILE A 458 0.13 12.15 -24.39
CA ILE A 458 0.76 12.36 -23.10
C ILE A 458 1.89 13.37 -23.37
N LEU A 459 1.63 14.64 -23.03
CA LEU A 459 2.57 15.74 -23.17
C LEU A 459 3.69 15.66 -22.13
#